data_AF-A0A8H4QK50-F1
#
_entry.id   AF-A0A8H4QK50-F1
#
_cell.length_a   1.000
_cell.length_b   1.000
_cell.length_c   1.000
_cell.angle_alpha   90.00
_cell.angle_beta   90.00
_cell.angle_gamma   90.00
#
_symmetry.space_group_name_H-M   'P 1'
#
loop_
_entity.id
_entity.type
_entity.pdbx_description
1 polymer ?
#
loop_
_entity_poly.entity_id
_entity_poly.type
_entity_poly.pdbx_seq_one_letter_code
_entity_poly.pdbx_strand_id
1 'polypeptide(L)' 'MKNNPEVDTWRAVPDVQSIANAQELEIFDVNGSKVKFGSLFHDKKTIVVFIRHFFCGVGRMKYPVRSLHLT' A
#
# COMPACT_ATOMS: atom_id res chain seq x y z
N MET A 1 -18.55 21.75 25.92
CA MET A 1 -17.69 21.99 24.75
C MET A 1 -17.15 20.63 24.30
N LYS A 2 -17.74 20.02 23.27
CA LYS A 2 -17.23 18.77 22.66
C LYS A 2 -16.71 19.15 21.28
N ASN A 3 -15.43 19.51 21.20
CA ASN A 3 -14.76 19.74 19.92
C ASN A 3 -13.94 18.48 19.63
N ASN A 4 -14.57 17.46 19.05
CA ASN A 4 -13.84 16.36 18.42
C ASN A 4 -14.19 16.43 16.92
N PRO A 5 -13.33 17.02 16.07
CA PRO A 5 -13.54 16.94 14.64
C PRO A 5 -13.33 15.48 14.25
N GLU A 6 -14.37 14.81 13.80
CA GLU A 6 -14.22 13.56 13.07
C GLU A 6 -13.35 13.87 11.84
N VAL A 7 -12.06 13.57 11.94
CA VAL A 7 -11.10 13.77 10.87
C VAL A 7 -11.56 12.88 9.72
N ASP A 8 -11.87 13.49 8.58
CA ASP A 8 -12.39 12.83 7.39
C ASP A 8 -11.31 11.89 6.80
N THR A 9 -11.16 10.70 7.37
CA THR A 9 -9.99 9.81 7.19
C THR A 9 -9.79 9.31 5.76
N TRP A 10 -10.82 9.37 4.91
CA TRP A 10 -10.74 8.96 3.50
C TRP A 10 -10.11 10.03 2.58
N ARG A 11 -9.95 11.27 3.07
CA ARG A 11 -9.24 12.36 2.38
C ARG A 11 -7.86 12.65 2.98
N ALA A 12 -7.44 11.89 4.00
CA ALA A 12 -6.18 12.11 4.66
C ALA A 12 -5.02 11.84 3.70
N VAL A 13 -4.25 12.90 3.39
CA VAL A 13 -2.96 12.74 2.72
C VAL A 13 -2.00 12.08 3.71
N PRO A 14 -1.31 10.99 3.35
CA PRO A 14 -0.37 10.34 4.25
C PRO A 14 0.75 11.31 4.61
N ASP A 15 1.17 11.28 5.88
CA ASP A 15 2.29 12.07 6.36
C ASP A 15 3.64 11.52 5.86
N VAL A 16 4.70 12.31 6.03
CA VAL A 16 6.04 11.98 5.53
C VAL A 16 6.58 10.68 6.13
N GLN A 17 6.29 10.38 7.41
CA GLN A 17 6.75 9.13 8.04
C GLN A 17 6.00 7.93 7.48
N SER A 18 4.69 8.06 7.26
CA SER A 18 3.90 7.01 6.60
C SER A 18 4.45 6.67 5.21
N ILE A 19 4.84 7.67 4.42
CA ILE A 19 5.45 7.47 3.11
C ILE A 19 6.83 6.80 3.23
N ALA A 20 7.69 7.25 4.15
CA ALA A 20 9.01 6.66 4.37
C ALA A 20 8.92 5.19 4.81
N ASN A 21 7.99 4.88 5.72
CA ASN A 21 7.74 3.50 6.15
C ASN A 21 7.21 2.63 5.00
N ALA A 22 6.33 3.18 4.15
CA ALA A 22 5.83 2.47 2.99
C ALA A 22 6.94 2.16 1.98
N GLN A 23 7.92 3.04 1.79
CA GLN A 23 9.05 2.84 0.86
C GLN A 23 9.87 1.58 1.17
N GLU A 24 9.97 1.22 2.44
CA GLU A 24 10.74 0.05 2.91
C GLU A 24 9.98 -1.28 2.77
N LEU A 25 8.70 -1.26 2.40
CA LEU A 25 7.91 -2.49 2.23
C LEU A 25 8.42 -3.32 1.05
N GLU A 26 8.66 -4.62 1.29
CA GLU A 26 8.84 -5.60 0.23
C GLU A 26 7.47 -5.97 -0.37
N ILE A 27 7.29 -5.70 -1.66
CA ILE A 27 6.12 -6.07 -2.44
C ILE A 27 6.51 -7.04 -3.56
N PHE A 28 5.53 -7.66 -4.20
CA PHE A 28 5.74 -8.55 -5.32
C PHE A 28 5.43 -7.85 -6.65
N ASP A 29 6.31 -8.04 -7.63
CA ASP A 29 6.06 -7.64 -9.01
C ASP A 29 5.15 -8.64 -9.74
N VAL A 30 4.89 -8.37 -11.03
CA VAL A 30 4.07 -9.24 -11.90
C VAL A 30 4.65 -10.64 -12.11
N ASN A 31 5.94 -10.83 -11.87
CA ASN A 31 6.63 -12.12 -11.98
C ASN A 31 6.69 -12.87 -10.63
N GLY A 32 6.24 -12.24 -9.54
CA GLY A 32 6.36 -12.74 -8.18
C GLY A 32 7.75 -12.52 -7.56
N SER A 33 8.57 -11.66 -8.16
CA SER A 33 9.84 -11.23 -7.59
C SER A 33 9.61 -10.19 -6.50
N LYS A 34 10.39 -10.28 -5.41
CA LYS A 34 10.36 -9.27 -4.35
C LYS A 34 11.06 -7.99 -4.81
N VAL A 35 10.41 -6.86 -4.61
CA VAL A 35 10.96 -5.52 -4.86
C VAL A 35 10.60 -4.59 -3.72
N LYS A 36 11.48 -3.62 -3.39
CA LYS A 36 11.14 -2.57 -2.43
C LYS A 36 10.13 -1.61 -3.06
N PHE A 37 9.07 -1.24 -2.34
CA PHE A 37 8.05 -0.33 -2.86
C PHE A 37 8.63 1.02 -3.29
N GLY A 38 9.58 1.57 -2.52
CA GLY A 38 10.24 2.83 -2.84
C GLY A 38 11.00 2.84 -4.17
N SER A 39 11.47 1.68 -4.66
CA SER A 39 12.20 1.63 -5.93
C SER A 39 11.30 1.92 -7.14
N LEU A 40 9.97 1.85 -6.99
CA LEU A 40 9.03 2.12 -8.08
C LEU A 40 8.95 3.60 -8.48
N PHE A 41 9.33 4.51 -7.58
CA PHE A 41 9.14 5.96 -7.76
C PHE A 41 10.32 6.80 -7.28
N HIS A 42 11.46 6.18 -7.00
CA HIS A 42 12.66 6.89 -6.55
C HIS A 42 13.18 7.89 -7.60
N ASP A 43 13.30 7.46 -8.86
CA ASP A 43 14.00 8.25 -9.89
C ASP A 43 13.10 9.24 -10.63
N LYS A 44 11.78 9.07 -10.56
CA LYS A 44 10.82 9.83 -11.36
C LYS A 44 9.54 10.10 -10.58
N LYS A 45 8.92 11.24 -10.89
CA LYS A 45 7.60 11.59 -10.37
C LYS A 45 6.57 10.57 -10.87
N THR A 46 6.03 9.79 -9.94
CA THR A 46 5.12 8.67 -10.23
C THR A 46 3.83 8.83 -9.44
N ILE A 47 2.71 8.51 -10.08
CA ILE A 47 1.40 8.38 -9.41
C ILE A 47 1.18 6.90 -9.11
N VAL A 48 0.97 6.56 -7.84
CA VAL A 48 0.64 5.20 -7.42
C VAL A 48 -0.86 5.14 -7.11
N VAL A 49 -1.56 4.22 -7.78
CA VAL A 49 -3.00 4.00 -7.58
C VAL A 49 -3.22 2.63 -6.97
N PHE A 50 -3.77 2.60 -5.75
CA PHE A 50 -4.16 1.35 -5.10
C PHE A 50 -5.53 0.91 -5.61
N ILE A 51 -5.55 -0.15 -6.42
CA ILE A 51 -6.80 -0.73 -6.91
C ILE A 51 -7.27 -1.79 -5.91
N ARG A 52 -8.33 -1.48 -5.18
CA ARG A 52 -9.00 -2.46 -4.31
C ARG A 52 -9.78 -3.45 -5.17
N HIS A 53 -9.25 -4.65 -5.39
CA HIS A 53 -9.98 -5.71 -6.08
C HIS A 53 -10.93 -6.40 -5.07
N PHE A 54 -12.25 -6.24 -5.22
CA PHE A 54 -13.25 -6.81 -4.29
C PHE A 54 -13.53 -8.30 -4.51
N PHE A 55 -12.94 -8.94 -5.51
CA PHE A 55 -13.29 -10.30 -5.89
C PHE A 55 -12.07 -11.00 -6.49
N CYS A 56 -11.52 -12.01 -5.83
CA CYS A 56 -10.78 -13.05 -6.53
C CYS A 56 -11.40 -14.38 -6.10
N GLY A 57 -12.57 -14.68 -6.67
CA GLY A 57 -13.11 -16.02 -6.65
C GLY A 57 -12.12 -16.97 -7.31
N VAL A 58 -11.58 -17.90 -6.52
CA VAL A 58 -11.00 -19.18 -6.93
C VAL A 58 -10.52 -19.28 -8.38
N GLY A 59 -9.35 -18.70 -8.66
CA GLY A 59 -8.79 -18.71 -10.02
C GLY A 59 -7.30 -18.41 -10.07
N ARG A 60 -6.48 -19.30 -9.49
CA ARG A 60 -5.01 -19.33 -9.55
C ARG A 60 -4.28 -18.08 -9.02
N MET A 61 -4.49 -17.75 -7.76
CA MET A 61 -3.49 -17.01 -6.99
C MET A 61 -2.32 -17.95 -6.69
N LYS A 62 -1.22 -17.81 -7.44
CA LYS A 62 -0.02 -18.65 -7.32
C LYS A 62 1.06 -18.06 -6.40
N TYR A 63 0.67 -17.19 -5.46
CA TYR A 63 1.59 -16.63 -4.47
C TYR A 63 0.91 -16.55 -3.10
N PRO A 64 1.56 -17.02 -2.02
CA PRO A 64 1.02 -16.87 -0.68
C PRO A 64 1.03 -15.39 -0.30
N VAL A 65 -0.15 -14.77 -0.27
CA VAL A 65 -0.34 -13.47 0.37
C VAL A 65 -0.18 -13.72 1.87
N ARG A 66 1.02 -13.54 2.41
CA ARG A 66 1.17 -13.38 3.86
C ARG A 66 0.48 -12.07 4.20
N SER A 67 -0.67 -12.18 4.85
CA SER A 67 -1.36 -11.07 5.50
C SER A 67 -0.34 -10.30 6.34
N LEU A 68 -0.03 -9.05 5.97
CA LEU A 68 0.67 -8.13 6.86
C LEU A 68 -0.25 -7.92 8.07
N HIS A 69 -0.05 -8.70 9.13
CA HIS A 69 -0.51 -8.32 10.45
C HIS A 69 0.49 -7.28 10.96
N LEU A 70 0.12 -6.00 10.90
CA LEU A 70 0.75 -5.01 11.77
C LEU A 70 0.36 -5.38 13.20
N THR A 71 1.34 -5.76 14.00
CA THR A 71 1.22 -5.92 15.46
C THR A 71 1.71 -4.67 16.14
#